data_AF-A0A949FQ88-F1
#
_entry.id   AF-A0A949FQ88-F1
#
_cell.length_a   1.000
_cell.length_b   1.000
_cell.length_c   1.000
_cell.angle_alpha   90.00
_cell.angle_beta   90.00
_cell.angle_gamma   90.00
#
_symmetry.space_group_name_H-M   'P 1'
#
loop_
_entity.id
_entity.type
_entity.pdbx_description
1 polymer ?
#
loop_
_entity_poly.entity_id
_entity_poly.type
_entity_poly.pdbx_seq_one_letter_code
_entity_poly.pdbx_strand_id
1 'polypeptide(L)'
;EEEIAKQLDTLWSVMQRCIDRGCQASGFLPGPLKLARRAPKIFQQLTDSFPRRLDCPSQLQHLDDMRNTFSDPLQQLDWVSLFALAVNEENASGGKVVTAPTNGAAGIIPAVLAYYMHFVPNANRSGIHRFLKTAGAIGLLYKRNASLSAAEMGCQGEVGVACSMAAAGLAACMGGTIEQIENAAEIGMEHNLGLTCDPVAGLVQVPCIERNTMGAAKAINAARLAVLYGDGRHFVSLDRVIETMRQTGVDMQSKYKETSLGGLAVNVVAC
;
A
#
# COMPACT_ATOMS: atom_id res chain seq x y z
N GLU A 1 23.00 -15.23 1.58
CA GLU A 1 21.60 -15.41 2.03
C GLU A 1 21.31 -14.74 3.37
N GLU A 2 22.17 -14.91 4.38
CA GLU A 2 21.96 -14.32 5.72
C GLU A 2 21.89 -12.78 5.72
N GLU A 3 22.72 -12.11 4.90
CA GLU A 3 22.68 -10.66 4.74
C GLU A 3 21.32 -10.16 4.20
N ILE A 4 20.81 -10.80 3.16
CA ILE A 4 19.49 -10.48 2.57
C ILE A 4 18.40 -10.64 3.64
N ALA A 5 18.44 -11.73 4.41
CA ALA A 5 17.47 -11.96 5.48
C ALA A 5 17.49 -10.83 6.53
N LYS A 6 18.67 -10.37 6.96
CA LYS A 6 18.83 -9.25 7.90
C LYS A 6 18.31 -7.93 7.32
N GLN A 7 18.55 -7.67 6.04
CA GLN A 7 18.03 -6.48 5.36
C GLN A 7 16.50 -6.49 5.26
N LEU A 8 15.90 -7.64 4.92
CA LEU A 8 14.45 -7.78 4.89
C LEU A 8 13.81 -7.56 6.27
N ASP A 9 14.41 -8.10 7.34
CA ASP A 9 13.97 -7.84 8.71
C ASP A 9 14.08 -6.34 9.05
N THR A 10 15.16 -5.70 8.60
CA THR A 10 15.37 -4.27 8.84
C THR A 10 14.32 -3.42 8.13
N LEU A 11 14.01 -3.71 6.86
CA LEU A 11 12.96 -3.03 6.10
C LEU A 11 11.61 -3.15 6.82
N TRP A 12 11.23 -4.37 7.20
CA TRP A 12 9.99 -4.61 7.92
C TRP A 12 9.96 -3.87 9.26
N SER A 13 11.05 -3.91 10.03
CA SER A 13 11.14 -3.20 11.31
C SER A 13 11.00 -1.68 11.15
N VAL A 14 11.54 -1.08 10.08
CA VAL A 14 11.35 0.36 9.80
C VAL A 14 9.90 0.65 9.39
N MET A 15 9.29 -0.21 8.57
CA MET A 15 7.88 -0.12 8.17
C MET A 15 6.94 -0.16 9.38
N GLN A 16 7.12 -1.11 10.30
CA GLN A 16 6.32 -1.22 11.53
C GLN A 16 6.44 0.05 12.37
N ARG A 17 7.67 0.50 12.65
CA ARG A 17 7.88 1.74 13.40
C ARG A 17 7.29 2.96 12.71
N CYS A 18 7.15 2.96 11.38
CA CYS A 18 6.48 4.03 10.65
C CYS A 18 4.97 4.03 10.90
N ILE A 19 4.34 2.86 10.89
CA ILE A 19 2.93 2.70 11.28
C ILE A 19 2.74 3.20 12.72
N ASP A 20 3.57 2.72 13.66
CA ASP A 20 3.46 3.06 15.08
C ASP A 20 3.51 4.57 15.32
N ARG A 21 4.49 5.26 14.70
CA ARG A 21 4.61 6.72 14.81
C ARG A 21 3.42 7.44 14.20
N GLY A 22 2.95 7.01 13.03
CA GLY A 22 1.78 7.59 12.38
C GLY A 22 0.50 7.46 13.20
N CYS A 23 0.33 6.34 13.91
CA CYS A 23 -0.79 6.13 14.85
C CYS A 23 -0.71 7.00 16.10
N GLN A 24 0.45 7.56 16.45
CA GLN A 24 0.64 8.37 17.68
C GLN A 24 0.73 9.87 17.40
N ALA A 25 1.19 10.26 16.22
CA ALA A 25 1.46 11.65 15.86
C ALA A 25 0.18 12.40 15.48
N SER A 26 -0.23 13.35 16.33
CA SER A 26 -1.39 14.22 16.14
C SER A 26 -1.01 15.57 15.52
N GLY A 27 -2.02 16.37 15.14
CA GLY A 27 -1.84 17.70 14.57
C GLY A 27 -2.15 17.78 13.08
N PHE A 28 -1.62 18.82 12.44
CA PHE A 28 -1.84 19.12 11.03
C PHE A 28 -0.58 18.84 10.20
N LEU A 29 -0.77 18.33 8.99
CA LEU A 29 0.30 18.15 8.02
C LEU A 29 0.84 19.52 7.56
N PRO A 30 2.15 19.63 7.29
CA PRO A 30 2.75 20.89 6.83
C PRO A 30 2.22 21.30 5.45
N GLY A 31 2.32 22.59 5.12
CA GLY A 31 1.89 23.14 3.84
C GLY A 31 0.52 23.83 3.87
N PRO A 32 0.08 24.41 2.75
CA PRO A 32 -1.09 25.29 2.68
C PRO A 32 -2.42 24.60 2.98
N LEU A 33 -2.52 23.27 2.79
CA LEU A 33 -3.79 22.55 2.90
C LEU A 33 -4.33 22.42 4.33
N LYS A 34 -3.48 22.62 5.36
CA LYS A 34 -3.84 22.45 6.78
C LYS A 34 -4.61 21.14 7.04
N LEU A 35 -4.16 20.04 6.41
CA LEU A 35 -4.84 18.76 6.50
C LEU A 35 -4.58 18.12 7.88
N ALA A 36 -5.64 17.80 8.62
CA ALA A 36 -5.49 17.13 9.92
C ALA A 36 -5.06 15.67 9.74
N ARG A 37 -4.15 15.20 10.59
CA ARG A 37 -3.83 13.76 10.69
C ARG A 37 -5.05 13.01 11.22
N ARG A 38 -5.41 11.91 10.56
CA ARG A 38 -6.56 11.06 10.89
C ARG A 38 -6.14 9.77 11.59
N ALA A 39 -4.93 9.27 11.33
CA ALA A 39 -4.48 7.98 11.84
C ALA A 39 -4.61 7.85 13.37
N PRO A 40 -4.22 8.84 14.21
CA PRO A 40 -4.33 8.67 15.67
C PRO A 40 -5.76 8.53 16.17
N LYS A 41 -6.69 9.28 15.58
CA LYS A 41 -8.11 9.21 15.97
C LYS A 41 -8.71 7.87 15.59
N ILE A 42 -8.42 7.39 14.37
CA ILE A 42 -8.89 6.08 13.90
C ILE A 42 -8.29 4.97 14.76
N PHE A 43 -6.99 5.05 15.08
CA PHE A 43 -6.32 4.09 15.95
C PHE A 43 -6.99 4.02 17.33
N GLN A 44 -7.30 5.16 17.95
CA GLN A 44 -8.02 5.21 19.21
C GLN A 44 -9.40 4.55 19.08
N GLN A 45 -10.18 4.88 18.04
CA GLN A 45 -11.51 4.31 17.82
C GLN A 45 -11.48 2.79 17.63
N LEU A 46 -10.52 2.29 16.85
CA LEU A 46 -10.37 0.87 16.60
C LEU A 46 -9.90 0.13 17.85
N THR A 47 -8.96 0.69 18.63
CA THR A 47 -8.48 0.06 19.86
C THR A 47 -9.50 0.09 21.00
N ASP A 48 -10.27 1.17 21.14
CA ASP A 48 -11.36 1.27 22.12
C ASP A 48 -12.48 0.26 21.86
N SER A 49 -12.61 -0.21 20.63
CA SER A 49 -13.56 -1.27 20.24
C SER A 49 -13.12 -2.68 20.67
N PHE A 50 -11.90 -2.86 21.18
CA PHE A 50 -11.40 -4.14 21.71
C PHE A 50 -11.37 -4.17 23.24
N PRO A 51 -11.68 -5.32 23.86
CA PRO A 51 -11.51 -5.48 25.30
C PRO A 51 -10.03 -5.31 25.68
N ARG A 52 -9.71 -4.30 26.51
CA ARG A 52 -8.36 -4.10 27.04
C ARG A 52 -7.96 -5.30 27.92
N ARG A 53 -6.79 -5.90 27.67
CA ARG A 53 -6.04 -6.63 28.70
C ARG A 53 -5.10 -5.65 29.38
N LEU A 54 -5.14 -5.59 30.72
CA LEU A 54 -4.38 -4.63 31.52
C LEU A 54 -2.85 -4.87 31.53
N ASP A 55 -2.36 -6.00 31.00
CA ASP A 55 -1.02 -6.51 31.31
C ASP A 55 0.00 -6.51 30.14
N CYS A 56 -0.23 -5.76 29.04
CA CYS A 56 0.71 -5.74 27.89
C CYS A 56 1.24 -4.33 27.56
N PRO A 57 2.56 -4.16 27.32
CA PRO A 57 3.17 -2.86 27.11
C PRO A 57 3.00 -2.24 25.71
N SER A 58 2.45 -2.96 24.70
CA SER A 58 2.21 -2.36 23.38
C SER A 58 0.80 -2.67 22.84
N GLN A 59 0.08 -1.62 22.44
CA GLN A 59 -1.31 -1.72 21.97
C GLN A 59 -1.43 -2.48 20.63
N LEU A 60 -0.39 -2.51 19.81
CA LEU A 60 -0.36 -3.21 18.52
C LEU A 60 -0.02 -4.71 18.62
N GLN A 61 0.55 -5.18 19.74
CA GLN A 61 0.74 -6.63 19.97
C GLN A 61 -0.56 -7.34 20.37
N HIS A 62 -1.61 -6.61 20.76
CA HIS A 62 -2.94 -7.16 21.03
C HIS A 62 -3.73 -7.55 19.78
N LEU A 63 -3.24 -7.20 18.58
CA LEU A 63 -3.97 -7.43 17.34
C LEU A 63 -4.09 -8.92 16.97
N ASP A 64 -3.26 -9.80 17.54
CA ASP A 64 -3.25 -11.23 17.22
C ASP A 64 -4.46 -11.99 17.81
N ASP A 65 -5.11 -11.43 18.85
CA ASP A 65 -6.36 -11.95 19.46
C ASP A 65 -7.64 -11.54 18.68
N MET A 66 -7.51 -10.73 17.61
CA MET A 66 -8.66 -10.21 16.85
C MET A 66 -9.35 -11.23 15.92
N ARG A 67 -8.72 -12.37 15.62
CA ARG A 67 -9.19 -13.31 14.58
C ARG A 67 -10.64 -13.80 14.77
N ASN A 68 -11.16 -13.73 16.00
CA ASN A 68 -12.49 -14.22 16.36
C ASN A 68 -13.39 -13.17 17.05
N THR A 69 -13.02 -11.88 17.06
CA THR A 69 -13.62 -10.89 18.00
C THR A 69 -14.22 -9.66 17.30
N PHE A 70 -14.29 -9.65 15.97
CA PHE A 70 -14.86 -8.52 15.24
C PHE A 70 -16.39 -8.54 15.23
N SER A 71 -17.01 -7.46 15.69
CA SER A 71 -18.46 -7.25 15.58
C SER A 71 -18.86 -6.70 14.20
N ASP A 72 -17.98 -5.91 13.57
CA ASP A 72 -18.14 -5.39 12.21
C ASP A 72 -17.31 -6.21 11.21
N PRO A 73 -17.92 -6.81 10.18
CA PRO A 73 -17.21 -7.56 9.13
C PRO A 73 -16.13 -6.77 8.38
N LEU A 74 -16.22 -5.43 8.34
CA LEU A 74 -15.28 -4.57 7.63
C LEU A 74 -14.15 -4.03 8.50
N GLN A 75 -14.12 -4.35 9.80
CA GLN A 75 -13.13 -3.77 10.71
C GLN A 75 -11.67 -4.16 10.36
N GLN A 76 -11.45 -5.29 9.70
CA GLN A 76 -10.12 -5.65 9.15
C GLN A 76 -9.66 -4.66 8.08
N LEU A 77 -10.58 -4.15 7.25
CA LEU A 77 -10.29 -3.17 6.22
C LEU A 77 -10.02 -1.78 6.82
N ASP A 78 -10.66 -1.45 7.93
CA ASP A 78 -10.39 -0.22 8.68
C ASP A 78 -8.97 -0.22 9.25
N TRP A 79 -8.51 -1.36 9.79
CA TRP A 79 -7.12 -1.53 10.22
C TRP A 79 -6.12 -1.36 9.07
N VAL A 80 -6.41 -1.95 7.91
CA VAL A 80 -5.58 -1.78 6.70
C VAL A 80 -5.52 -0.31 6.28
N SER A 81 -6.67 0.36 6.29
CA SER A 81 -6.77 1.79 5.95
C SER A 81 -5.98 2.64 6.94
N LEU A 82 -6.07 2.32 8.24
CA LEU A 82 -5.28 2.97 9.28
C LEU A 82 -3.77 2.80 9.04
N PHE A 83 -3.29 1.60 8.75
CA PHE A 83 -1.86 1.36 8.53
C PHE A 83 -1.32 2.17 7.35
N ALA A 84 -2.07 2.22 6.24
CA ALA A 84 -1.71 3.02 5.08
C ALA A 84 -1.76 4.53 5.38
N LEU A 85 -2.80 5.01 6.09
CA LEU A 85 -2.91 6.39 6.55
C LEU A 85 -1.72 6.80 7.41
N ALA A 86 -1.39 5.99 8.41
CA ALA A 86 -0.30 6.25 9.35
C ALA A 86 1.03 6.46 8.62
N VAL A 87 1.36 5.59 7.65
CA VAL A 87 2.59 5.70 6.88
C VAL A 87 2.59 6.92 5.97
N ASN A 88 1.49 7.20 5.27
CA ASN A 88 1.44 8.34 4.35
C ASN A 88 1.34 9.70 5.06
N GLU A 89 0.75 9.76 6.25
CA GLU A 89 0.77 10.96 7.10
C GLU A 89 2.16 11.23 7.68
N GLU A 90 2.91 10.17 8.03
CA GLU A 90 4.34 10.28 8.37
C GLU A 90 5.17 10.78 7.19
N ASN A 91 4.96 10.21 5.99
CA ASN A 91 5.62 10.68 4.77
C ASN A 91 5.36 12.17 4.53
N ALA A 92 4.09 12.59 4.56
CA ALA A 92 3.69 13.97 4.30
C ALA A 92 4.24 14.97 5.33
N SER A 93 4.68 14.49 6.50
CA SER A 93 5.28 15.31 7.56
C SER A 93 6.81 15.27 7.58
N GLY A 94 7.45 14.64 6.59
CA GLY A 94 8.91 14.49 6.53
C GLY A 94 9.48 13.42 7.48
N GLY A 95 8.63 12.51 7.96
CA GLY A 95 9.05 11.38 8.79
C GLY A 95 9.85 10.34 8.00
N LYS A 96 10.49 9.42 8.73
CA LYS A 96 11.28 8.34 8.10
C LYS A 96 10.37 7.25 7.52
N VAL A 97 10.36 7.12 6.20
CA VAL A 97 9.61 6.09 5.45
C VAL A 97 10.52 5.17 4.65
N VAL A 98 9.98 4.02 4.22
CA VAL A 98 10.64 3.10 3.27
C VAL A 98 9.94 3.24 1.94
N THR A 99 10.70 3.41 0.86
CA THR A 99 10.14 3.49 -0.50
C THR A 99 9.51 2.17 -0.91
N ALA A 100 8.31 2.23 -1.51
CA ALA A 100 7.58 1.01 -1.89
C ALA A 100 6.60 1.19 -3.08
N PRO A 101 7.07 1.55 -4.30
CA PRO A 101 8.46 1.77 -4.70
C PRO A 101 8.92 3.23 -4.57
N THR A 102 8.02 4.16 -4.26
CA THR A 102 8.33 5.57 -4.02
C THR A 102 7.82 5.99 -2.64
N ASN A 103 8.14 7.21 -2.22
CA ASN A 103 7.64 7.78 -0.98
C ASN A 103 6.11 8.03 -1.04
N GLY A 104 5.58 8.41 -2.21
CA GLY A 104 4.15 8.65 -2.40
C GLY A 104 3.29 7.39 -2.29
N ALA A 105 3.85 6.22 -2.59
CA ALA A 105 3.20 4.92 -2.51
C ALA A 105 3.64 4.08 -1.28
N ALA A 106 4.33 4.69 -0.31
CA ALA A 106 5.00 3.99 0.77
C ALA A 106 4.06 3.23 1.73
N GLY A 107 2.76 3.56 1.78
CA GLY A 107 1.82 2.97 2.74
C GLY A 107 1.24 1.62 2.34
N ILE A 108 1.23 1.27 1.06
CA ILE A 108 0.54 0.06 0.57
C ILE A 108 1.21 -1.22 1.05
N ILE A 109 2.51 -1.38 0.75
CA ILE A 109 3.28 -2.56 1.16
C ILE A 109 3.24 -2.81 2.68
N PRO A 110 3.53 -1.83 3.56
CA PRO A 110 3.48 -2.06 4.99
C PRO A 110 2.06 -2.33 5.50
N ALA A 111 1.01 -1.71 4.93
CA ALA A 111 -0.36 -1.98 5.32
C ALA A 111 -0.80 -3.42 4.99
N VAL A 112 -0.49 -3.91 3.79
CA VAL A 112 -0.82 -5.28 3.38
C VAL A 112 0.03 -6.31 4.12
N LEU A 113 1.30 -5.98 4.42
CA LEU A 113 2.16 -6.85 5.22
C LEU A 113 1.73 -6.91 6.69
N ALA A 114 1.26 -5.80 7.27
CA ALA A 114 0.63 -5.80 8.59
C ALA A 114 -0.68 -6.60 8.58
N TYR A 115 -1.48 -6.52 7.51
CA TYR A 115 -2.65 -7.38 7.34
C TYR A 115 -2.28 -8.86 7.35
N TYR A 116 -1.24 -9.25 6.60
CA TYR A 116 -0.73 -10.62 6.64
C TYR A 116 -0.39 -11.05 8.07
N MET A 117 0.38 -10.24 8.80
CA MET A 117 0.82 -10.57 10.15
C MET A 117 -0.32 -10.77 11.14
N HIS A 118 -1.33 -9.89 11.13
CA HIS A 118 -2.38 -9.90 12.14
C HIS A 118 -3.58 -10.79 11.75
N PHE A 119 -3.94 -10.83 10.46
CA PHE A 119 -5.22 -11.42 10.03
C PHE A 119 -5.08 -12.74 9.26
N VAL A 120 -3.91 -13.04 8.70
CA VAL A 120 -3.72 -14.30 7.95
C VAL A 120 -3.22 -15.41 8.90
N PRO A 121 -3.89 -16.57 8.96
CA PRO A 121 -3.46 -17.68 9.79
C PRO A 121 -2.01 -18.11 9.53
N ASN A 122 -1.31 -18.48 10.61
CA ASN A 122 0.08 -18.97 10.57
C ASN A 122 1.10 -17.99 9.97
N ALA A 123 0.79 -16.70 9.95
CA ALA A 123 1.74 -15.67 9.53
C ALA A 123 3.04 -15.74 10.33
N ASN A 124 4.17 -15.66 9.63
CA ASN A 124 5.48 -15.86 10.23
C ASN A 124 6.59 -15.12 9.47
N ARG A 125 7.80 -15.12 10.04
CA ARG A 125 8.98 -14.45 9.46
C ARG A 125 9.33 -14.91 8.04
N SER A 126 9.19 -16.21 7.74
CA SER A 126 9.44 -16.72 6.39
C SER A 126 8.44 -16.15 5.38
N GLY A 127 7.18 -15.99 5.79
CA GLY A 127 6.16 -15.29 5.02
C GLY A 127 6.49 -13.83 4.77
N ILE A 128 6.96 -13.09 5.77
CA ILE A 128 7.42 -11.70 5.56
C ILE A 128 8.51 -11.63 4.49
N HIS A 129 9.49 -12.55 4.55
CA HIS A 129 10.58 -12.59 3.57
C HIS A 129 10.06 -12.95 2.17
N ARG A 130 9.12 -13.89 2.08
CA ARG A 130 8.48 -14.28 0.83
C ARG A 130 7.69 -13.11 0.23
N PHE A 131 6.92 -12.40 1.04
CA PHE A 131 6.16 -11.22 0.64
C PHE A 131 7.07 -10.19 -0.01
N LEU A 132 8.12 -9.76 0.71
CA LEU A 132 9.01 -8.69 0.26
C LEU A 132 9.83 -9.09 -0.98
N LYS A 133 10.29 -10.35 -1.06
CA LYS A 133 10.99 -10.85 -2.25
C LYS A 133 10.08 -10.91 -3.48
N THR A 134 8.84 -11.38 -3.30
CA THR A 134 7.85 -11.46 -4.39
C THR A 134 7.44 -10.07 -4.85
N ALA A 135 7.13 -9.17 -3.92
CA ALA A 135 6.85 -7.77 -4.20
C ALA A 135 8.02 -7.11 -4.97
N GLY A 136 9.26 -7.33 -4.53
CA GLY A 136 10.46 -6.84 -5.22
C GLY A 136 10.62 -7.37 -6.64
N ALA A 137 10.31 -8.66 -6.87
CA ALA A 137 10.33 -9.26 -8.20
C ALA A 137 9.30 -8.61 -9.14
N ILE A 138 8.07 -8.39 -8.67
CA ILE A 138 7.04 -7.69 -9.46
C ILE A 138 7.44 -6.24 -9.75
N GLY A 139 7.99 -5.52 -8.77
CA GLY A 139 8.50 -4.17 -8.97
C GLY A 139 9.61 -4.11 -10.03
N LEU A 140 10.45 -5.15 -10.11
CA LEU A 140 11.48 -5.28 -11.15
C LEU A 140 10.89 -5.44 -12.55
N LEU A 141 9.79 -6.18 -12.72
CA LEU A 141 9.11 -6.34 -14.01
C LEU A 141 8.61 -5.00 -14.55
N TYR A 142 7.92 -4.21 -13.71
CA TYR A 142 7.47 -2.86 -14.09
C TYR A 142 8.63 -1.93 -14.39
N LYS A 143 9.70 -1.96 -13.58
CA LYS A 143 10.88 -1.12 -13.82
C LYS A 143 11.61 -1.46 -15.11
N ARG A 144 11.66 -2.75 -15.48
CA ARG A 144 12.37 -3.21 -16.68
C ARG A 144 11.62 -2.89 -17.97
N ASN A 145 10.30 -3.03 -17.96
CA ASN A 145 9.47 -2.94 -19.16
C ASN A 145 8.70 -1.61 -19.28
N ALA A 146 8.71 -0.78 -18.24
CA ALA A 146 8.07 0.53 -18.21
C ALA A 146 8.88 1.49 -17.30
N SER A 147 8.22 2.22 -16.40
CA SER A 147 8.87 3.07 -15.39
C SER A 147 8.07 3.08 -14.09
N LEU A 148 8.76 3.38 -12.98
CA LEU A 148 8.18 3.60 -11.66
C LEU A 148 7.96 5.10 -11.35
N SER A 149 8.35 5.98 -12.26
CA SER A 149 8.28 7.43 -12.05
C SER A 149 6.88 7.98 -12.36
N ALA A 150 6.30 8.73 -11.42
CA ALA A 150 5.05 9.43 -11.66
C ALA A 150 5.18 10.52 -12.73
N ALA A 151 6.35 11.14 -12.86
CA ALA A 151 6.64 12.09 -13.94
C ALA A 151 6.59 11.45 -15.33
N GLU A 152 6.78 10.13 -15.45
CA GLU A 152 6.78 9.42 -16.73
C GLU A 152 5.46 8.68 -16.97
N MET A 153 4.93 8.01 -15.94
CA MET A 153 3.81 7.07 -16.05
C MET A 153 2.54 7.53 -15.33
N GLY A 154 2.56 8.64 -14.60
CA GLY A 154 1.49 8.99 -13.67
C GLY A 154 1.51 8.10 -12.42
N CYS A 155 0.48 8.22 -11.58
CA CYS A 155 0.43 7.54 -10.28
C CYS A 155 0.19 6.02 -10.41
N GLN A 156 -0.23 5.54 -11.59
CA GLN A 156 -0.20 4.11 -11.91
C GLN A 156 1.23 3.52 -11.80
N GLY A 157 2.27 4.29 -12.11
CA GLY A 157 3.68 3.88 -11.98
C GLY A 157 4.17 3.80 -10.52
N GLU A 158 3.44 4.42 -9.59
CA GLU A 158 3.78 4.44 -8.17
C GLU A 158 2.79 3.60 -7.34
N VAL A 159 1.58 4.12 -7.14
CA VAL A 159 0.50 3.49 -6.37
C VAL A 159 0.00 2.23 -7.06
N GLY A 160 -0.12 2.25 -8.40
CA GLY A 160 -0.52 1.07 -9.16
C GLY A 160 0.51 -0.06 -9.04
N VAL A 161 1.79 0.28 -9.17
CA VAL A 161 2.88 -0.70 -9.00
C VAL A 161 2.93 -1.22 -7.56
N ALA A 162 2.82 -0.35 -6.55
CA ALA A 162 2.78 -0.77 -5.15
C ALA A 162 1.60 -1.70 -4.85
N CYS A 163 0.42 -1.43 -5.41
CA CYS A 163 -0.77 -2.28 -5.32
C CYS A 163 -0.51 -3.67 -5.94
N SER A 164 0.04 -3.71 -7.15
CA SER A 164 0.43 -4.95 -7.84
C SER A 164 1.48 -5.76 -7.07
N MET A 165 2.53 -5.09 -6.58
CA MET A 165 3.58 -5.69 -5.76
C MET A 165 3.01 -6.31 -4.47
N ALA A 166 2.13 -5.59 -3.78
CA ALA A 166 1.52 -6.05 -2.53
C ALA A 166 0.54 -7.22 -2.76
N ALA A 167 -0.23 -7.19 -3.85
CA ALA A 167 -1.15 -8.27 -4.23
C ALA A 167 -0.39 -9.58 -4.46
N ALA A 168 0.68 -9.53 -5.25
CA ALA A 168 1.54 -10.67 -5.51
C ALA A 168 2.23 -11.20 -4.24
N GLY A 169 2.76 -10.28 -3.41
CA GLY A 169 3.38 -10.62 -2.14
C GLY A 169 2.42 -11.36 -1.21
N LEU A 170 1.17 -10.88 -1.10
CA LEU A 170 0.16 -11.52 -0.28
C LEU A 170 -0.28 -12.86 -0.87
N ALA A 171 -0.47 -12.95 -2.19
CA ALA A 171 -0.81 -14.20 -2.88
C ALA A 171 0.23 -15.30 -2.61
N ALA A 172 1.52 -14.96 -2.66
CA ALA A 172 2.61 -15.89 -2.36
C ALA A 172 2.60 -16.36 -0.89
N CYS A 173 2.23 -15.48 0.04
CA CYS A 173 2.06 -15.80 1.45
C CYS A 173 0.85 -16.69 1.72
N MET A 174 -0.21 -16.56 0.92
CA MET A 174 -1.41 -17.39 0.98
C MET A 174 -1.24 -18.76 0.31
N GLY A 175 -0.07 -19.04 -0.27
CA GLY A 175 0.24 -20.32 -0.92
C GLY A 175 -0.21 -20.42 -2.37
N GLY A 176 -0.46 -19.29 -3.04
CA GLY A 176 -0.79 -19.28 -4.46
C GLY A 176 0.31 -19.88 -5.35
N THR A 177 -0.07 -20.45 -6.48
CA THR A 177 0.86 -20.87 -7.53
C THR A 177 1.52 -19.66 -8.19
N ILE A 178 2.55 -19.87 -9.02
CA ILE A 178 3.20 -18.77 -9.76
C ILE A 178 2.18 -18.04 -10.64
N GLU A 179 1.29 -18.79 -11.29
CA GLU A 179 0.22 -18.25 -12.14
C GLU A 179 -0.78 -17.41 -11.32
N GLN A 180 -1.14 -17.85 -10.11
CA GLN A 180 -2.01 -17.07 -9.22
C GLN A 180 -1.29 -15.82 -8.66
N ILE A 181 0.02 -15.89 -8.41
CA ILE A 181 0.82 -14.73 -7.99
C ILE A 181 0.86 -13.69 -9.11
N GLU A 182 1.11 -14.11 -10.35
CA GLU A 182 1.08 -13.22 -11.51
C GLU A 182 -0.32 -12.65 -11.76
N ASN A 183 -1.38 -13.46 -11.64
CA ASN A 183 -2.76 -12.99 -11.76
C ASN A 183 -3.11 -11.97 -10.66
N ALA A 184 -2.69 -12.18 -9.41
CA ALA A 184 -2.88 -11.19 -8.35
C ALA A 184 -2.16 -9.87 -8.66
N ALA A 185 -0.93 -9.94 -9.17
CA ALA A 185 -0.17 -8.77 -9.61
C ALA A 185 -0.91 -8.03 -10.74
N GLU A 186 -1.42 -8.77 -11.71
CA GLU A 186 -2.12 -8.30 -12.89
C GLU A 186 -3.40 -7.53 -12.50
N ILE A 187 -4.31 -8.15 -11.74
CA ILE A 187 -5.51 -7.50 -11.21
C ILE A 187 -5.14 -6.24 -10.40
N GLY A 188 -4.09 -6.33 -9.59
CA GLY A 188 -3.60 -5.22 -8.78
C GLY A 188 -3.20 -3.99 -9.61
N MET A 189 -2.64 -4.18 -10.80
CA MET A 189 -2.31 -3.08 -11.71
C MET A 189 -3.47 -2.67 -12.61
N GLU A 190 -4.26 -3.63 -13.10
CA GLU A 190 -5.41 -3.38 -13.97
C GLU A 190 -6.34 -2.31 -13.36
N HIS A 191 -6.64 -2.43 -12.07
CA HIS A 191 -7.47 -1.49 -11.32
C HIS A 191 -6.81 -0.13 -11.00
N ASN A 192 -5.64 0.15 -11.57
CA ASN A 192 -4.94 1.42 -11.46
C ASN A 192 -4.47 1.97 -12.82
N LEU A 193 -4.72 1.28 -13.94
CA LEU A 193 -4.38 1.79 -15.28
C LEU A 193 -5.08 3.14 -15.54
N GLY A 194 -4.34 4.09 -16.10
CA GLY A 194 -4.77 5.47 -16.36
C GLY A 194 -4.71 6.41 -15.16
N LEU A 195 -4.27 5.95 -13.98
CA LEU A 195 -4.22 6.80 -12.79
C LEU A 195 -3.15 7.91 -12.94
N THR A 196 -3.62 9.15 -13.04
CA THR A 196 -2.82 10.38 -13.20
C THR A 196 -2.12 10.79 -11.91
N CYS A 197 -1.04 11.57 -11.98
CA CYS A 197 -0.32 12.08 -10.79
C CYS A 197 -0.42 13.60 -10.70
N ASP A 198 -1.55 14.12 -10.20
CA ASP A 198 -1.78 15.56 -10.14
C ASP A 198 -2.29 15.95 -8.75
N PRO A 199 -1.38 16.03 -7.75
CA PRO A 199 -1.72 16.30 -6.37
C PRO A 199 -2.06 17.77 -6.10
N VAL A 200 -2.98 18.00 -5.16
CA VAL A 200 -3.37 19.35 -4.75
C VAL A 200 -2.17 20.09 -4.16
N ALA A 201 -1.94 21.32 -4.64
CA ALA A 201 -0.82 22.17 -4.26
C ALA A 201 0.58 21.52 -4.44
N GLY A 202 0.71 20.48 -5.27
CA GLY A 202 1.97 19.75 -5.44
C GLY A 202 2.42 18.94 -4.23
N LEU A 203 1.54 18.72 -3.24
CA LEU A 203 1.89 18.04 -2.00
C LEU A 203 1.54 16.56 -2.06
N VAL A 204 2.38 15.72 -1.46
CA VAL A 204 2.11 14.28 -1.29
C VAL A 204 1.10 14.05 -0.14
N GLN A 205 -0.07 14.67 -0.26
CA GLN A 205 -1.18 14.65 0.71
C GLN A 205 -2.47 14.23 0.00
N VAL A 206 -3.05 15.10 -0.81
CA VAL A 206 -4.30 14.84 -1.52
C VAL A 206 -4.01 14.72 -3.02
N PRO A 207 -4.40 13.62 -3.70
CA PRO A 207 -5.12 12.42 -3.22
C PRO A 207 -4.20 11.27 -2.77
N CYS A 208 -2.91 11.53 -2.54
CA CYS A 208 -1.89 10.51 -2.32
C CYS A 208 -2.18 9.63 -1.09
N ILE A 209 -2.65 10.23 0.01
CA ILE A 209 -2.94 9.52 1.25
C ILE A 209 -4.07 8.50 1.04
N GLU A 210 -5.21 8.92 0.49
CA GLU A 210 -6.35 8.03 0.18
C GLU A 210 -6.00 6.99 -0.88
N ARG A 211 -5.14 7.33 -1.85
CA ARG A 211 -4.68 6.36 -2.85
C ARG A 211 -3.94 5.18 -2.23
N ASN A 212 -3.24 5.36 -1.11
CA ASN A 212 -2.56 4.27 -0.43
C ASN A 212 -3.55 3.36 0.33
N THR A 213 -4.59 3.93 0.96
CA THR A 213 -5.64 3.12 1.62
C THR A 213 -6.39 2.27 0.59
N MET A 214 -6.81 2.90 -0.50
CA MET A 214 -7.51 2.23 -1.60
C MET A 214 -6.60 1.21 -2.31
N GLY A 215 -5.31 1.53 -2.48
CA GLY A 215 -4.32 0.61 -3.05
C GLY A 215 -4.13 -0.65 -2.20
N ALA A 216 -4.02 -0.51 -0.88
CA ALA A 216 -3.91 -1.65 0.03
C ALA A 216 -5.18 -2.52 0.01
N ALA A 217 -6.36 -1.91 0.01
CA ALA A 217 -7.64 -2.61 -0.11
C ALA A 217 -7.75 -3.42 -1.42
N LYS A 218 -7.41 -2.80 -2.55
CA LYS A 218 -7.38 -3.44 -3.87
C LYS A 218 -6.38 -4.61 -3.88
N ALA A 219 -5.19 -4.43 -3.32
CA ALA A 219 -4.16 -5.46 -3.29
C ALA A 219 -4.60 -6.71 -2.52
N ILE A 220 -5.24 -6.54 -1.36
CA ILE A 220 -5.80 -7.66 -0.59
C ILE A 220 -6.89 -8.36 -1.39
N ASN A 221 -7.81 -7.61 -1.99
CA ASN A 221 -8.89 -8.19 -2.77
C ASN A 221 -8.36 -8.93 -4.01
N ALA A 222 -7.38 -8.37 -4.72
CA ALA A 222 -6.72 -8.99 -5.87
C ALA A 222 -6.07 -10.33 -5.51
N ALA A 223 -5.33 -10.37 -4.39
CA ALA A 223 -4.73 -11.62 -3.89
C ALA A 223 -5.80 -12.67 -3.55
N ARG A 224 -6.91 -12.26 -2.92
CA ARG A 224 -8.02 -13.17 -2.59
C ARG A 224 -8.71 -13.70 -3.84
N LEU A 225 -9.00 -12.83 -4.81
CA LEU A 225 -9.60 -13.23 -6.10
C LEU A 225 -8.74 -14.28 -6.80
N ALA A 226 -7.44 -14.01 -6.94
CA ALA A 226 -6.53 -14.93 -7.62
C ALA A 226 -6.33 -16.26 -6.89
N VAL A 227 -6.13 -16.24 -5.57
CA VAL A 227 -5.74 -17.44 -4.81
C VAL A 227 -6.93 -18.29 -4.36
N LEU A 228 -8.03 -17.67 -3.93
CA LEU A 228 -9.17 -18.39 -3.35
C LEU A 228 -10.26 -18.72 -4.38
N TYR A 229 -10.36 -17.91 -5.44
CA TYR A 229 -11.45 -17.99 -6.41
C TYR A 229 -10.94 -18.13 -7.86
N GLY A 230 -9.63 -18.14 -8.08
CA GLY A 230 -8.99 -18.31 -9.37
C GLY A 230 -8.19 -19.61 -9.45
N ASP A 231 -7.94 -20.07 -10.68
CA ASP A 231 -7.11 -21.24 -11.01
C ASP A 231 -5.76 -20.85 -11.62
N GLY A 232 -5.40 -19.55 -11.55
CA GLY A 232 -4.21 -18.98 -12.18
C GLY A 232 -4.38 -18.67 -13.66
N ARG A 233 -5.52 -18.99 -14.28
CA ARG A 233 -5.80 -18.55 -15.67
C ARG A 233 -6.34 -17.13 -15.66
N HIS A 234 -5.76 -16.31 -16.50
CA HIS A 234 -6.12 -14.92 -16.68
C HIS A 234 -6.14 -14.60 -18.17
N PHE A 235 -7.23 -13.98 -18.63
CA PHE A 235 -7.41 -13.64 -20.04
C PHE A 235 -6.43 -12.55 -20.48
N VAL A 236 -6.12 -11.65 -19.54
CA VAL A 236 -5.10 -10.61 -19.70
C VAL A 236 -3.87 -11.05 -18.91
N SER A 237 -2.73 -11.17 -19.58
CA SER A 237 -1.46 -11.50 -18.92
C SER A 237 -0.85 -10.26 -18.26
N LEU A 238 0.00 -10.47 -17.25
CA LEU A 238 0.73 -9.40 -16.58
C LEU A 238 1.56 -8.57 -17.57
N ASP A 239 2.20 -9.20 -18.56
CA ASP A 239 2.96 -8.50 -19.61
C ASP A 239 2.09 -7.51 -20.41
N ARG A 240 0.85 -7.91 -20.75
CA ARG A 240 -0.09 -7.03 -21.46
C ARG A 240 -0.51 -5.86 -20.59
N VAL A 241 -0.71 -6.08 -19.29
CA VAL A 241 -1.01 -5.01 -18.34
C VAL A 241 0.18 -4.05 -18.19
N ILE A 242 1.41 -4.56 -18.11
CA ILE A 242 2.63 -3.73 -18.06
C ILE A 242 2.76 -2.88 -19.33
N GLU A 243 2.56 -3.49 -20.50
CA GLU A 243 2.63 -2.77 -21.78
C GLU A 243 1.51 -1.72 -21.89
N THR A 244 0.31 -2.04 -21.41
CA THR A 244 -0.81 -1.08 -21.34
C THR A 244 -0.48 0.08 -20.41
N MET A 245 0.13 -0.18 -19.25
CA MET A 245 0.61 0.86 -18.33
C MET A 245 1.64 1.76 -19.04
N ARG A 246 2.62 1.18 -19.72
CA ARG A 246 3.66 1.90 -20.46
C ARG A 246 3.05 2.81 -21.52
N GLN A 247 2.18 2.27 -22.37
CA GLN A 247 1.53 3.01 -23.45
C GLN A 247 0.65 4.13 -22.91
N THR A 248 -0.18 3.84 -21.91
CA THR A 248 -1.04 4.84 -21.25
C THR A 248 -0.21 5.96 -20.61
N GLY A 249 0.95 5.62 -20.01
CA GLY A 249 1.87 6.60 -19.45
C GLY A 249 2.51 7.50 -20.50
N VAL A 250 2.87 6.94 -21.67
CA VAL A 250 3.37 7.72 -22.82
C VAL A 250 2.28 8.66 -23.36
N ASP A 251 1.05 8.16 -23.48
CA ASP A 251 -0.09 8.92 -24.03
C ASP A 251 -0.64 9.96 -23.04
N MET A 252 -0.34 9.82 -21.75
CA MET A 252 -0.76 10.76 -20.71
C MET A 252 -0.13 12.13 -20.96
N GLN A 253 -0.98 13.16 -21.12
CA GLN A 253 -0.50 14.53 -21.31
C GLN A 253 0.30 15.00 -20.09
N SER A 254 1.38 15.77 -20.31
CA SER A 254 2.31 16.20 -19.26
C SER A 254 1.64 16.89 -18.08
N LYS A 255 0.56 17.65 -18.30
CA LYS A 255 -0.22 18.34 -17.25
C LYS A 255 -0.99 17.41 -16.30
N TYR A 256 -1.13 16.12 -16.64
CA TYR A 256 -1.77 15.10 -15.79
C TYR A 256 -0.75 14.14 -15.17
N LYS A 257 0.54 14.35 -15.44
CA LYS A 257 1.65 13.73 -14.69
C LYS A 257 2.02 14.65 -13.52
N GLU A 258 3.16 14.38 -12.87
CA GLU A 258 3.67 15.03 -11.66
C GLU A 258 4.06 16.52 -11.81
N THR A 259 3.16 17.34 -12.34
CA THR A 259 3.35 18.79 -12.57
C THR A 259 2.41 19.63 -11.72
N SER A 260 1.29 19.08 -11.25
CA SER A 260 0.25 19.80 -10.52
C SER A 260 -0.39 20.94 -11.32
N LEU A 261 -0.36 20.84 -12.66
CA LEU A 261 -0.87 21.84 -13.60
C LEU A 261 -2.21 21.43 -14.23
N GLY A 262 -2.83 20.35 -13.76
CA GLY A 262 -4.06 19.82 -14.33
C GLY A 262 -5.03 19.30 -13.28
N GLY A 263 -5.79 18.27 -13.67
CA GLY A 263 -6.56 17.38 -12.80
C GLY A 263 -7.16 17.97 -11.52
N LEU A 264 -6.91 17.31 -10.39
CA LEU A 264 -7.43 17.72 -9.10
C LEU A 264 -6.73 19.00 -8.60
N ALA A 265 -5.47 19.22 -8.99
CA ALA A 265 -4.67 20.34 -8.53
C ALA A 265 -5.24 21.70 -8.95
N VAL A 266 -5.78 21.82 -10.16
CA VAL A 266 -6.37 23.07 -10.67
C VAL A 266 -7.86 23.21 -10.35
N ASN A 267 -8.53 22.10 -10.04
CA ASN A 267 -9.96 22.09 -9.69
C ASN A 267 -10.22 22.28 -8.18
N VAL A 268 -9.19 22.10 -7.34
CA VAL A 268 -9.24 22.38 -5.91
C VAL A 268 -8.29 23.54 -5.60
N VAL A 269 -8.84 24.74 -5.45
CA VAL A 269 -8.06 25.93 -5.12
C VAL A 269 -7.59 25.82 -3.66
N ALA A 270 -6.29 25.56 -3.46
CA ALA A 270 -5.65 25.73 -2.16
C ALA A 270 -5.56 27.23 -1.88
N CYS A 271 -6.32 27.71 -0.91
CA CYS A 271 -6.39 29.12 -0.51
C CYS A 271 -5.25 29.55 0.42
#